data_AF-A0A815P4H9-F1
#
_entry.id   AF-A0A815P4H9-F1
#
_cell.length_a   1.000
_cell.length_b   1.000
_cell.length_c   1.000
_cell.angle_alpha   90.00
_cell.angle_beta   90.00
_cell.angle_gamma   90.00
#
_symmetry.space_group_name_H-M   'P 1'
#
loop_
_entity.id
_entity.type
_entity.pdbx_description
1 polymer ?
#
loop_
_entity_poly.entity_id
_entity_poly.type
_entity_poly.pdbx_seq_one_letter_code
_entity_poly.pdbx_strand_id
1 'polypeptide(L)'
;MFQDNKLLTTIDQNAFYSLKDNVEVFETLNTNLSDSNTIFSMLKQFQNLRRVSMHNDRLTTIPSYAFNHPNLTNIWFGLENRRTNQPIQTIGQYAFYNVPNLRLLRIFSPNLTNINKHAFAQRNRSIVGPILYIHIGGQSLNSNSFPLTSLSRFRSRTVFLRLYFTNLTYLDENIFQPFLETNPSSIIEISPTNVNLQCDCRSAWVQHDYLRDIDQIENRVYGYKCWSHDFSSCILRRLFRKKDH
;
A
#
# COMPACT_ATOMS: atom_id res chain seq x y z
N MET A 1 -5.51 -6.19 23.89
CA MET A 1 -6.09 -6.92 22.74
C MET A 1 -7.60 -6.98 22.94
N PHE A 2 -8.40 -6.57 21.96
CA PHE A 2 -9.86 -6.66 21.99
C PHE A 2 -10.32 -7.69 20.97
N GLN A 3 -10.97 -8.76 21.41
CA GLN A 3 -11.39 -9.84 20.50
C GLN A 3 -12.83 -10.24 20.71
N ASP A 4 -13.48 -10.61 19.61
CA ASP A 4 -14.79 -11.25 19.55
C ASP A 4 -15.91 -10.50 20.30
N ASN A 5 -15.74 -9.20 20.46
CA ASN A 5 -16.72 -8.32 21.08
C ASN A 5 -17.36 -7.41 20.01
N LYS A 6 -18.42 -7.92 19.38
CA LYS A 6 -19.21 -7.15 18.41
C LYS A 6 -20.04 -6.03 19.04
N LEU A 7 -20.13 -5.94 20.36
CA LEU A 7 -20.75 -4.80 21.04
C LEU A 7 -19.77 -3.64 21.22
N LEU A 8 -18.46 -3.88 21.11
CA LEU A 8 -17.45 -2.84 21.14
C LEU A 8 -17.49 -2.03 19.85
N THR A 9 -18.15 -0.89 19.88
CA THR A 9 -18.33 0.03 18.74
C THR A 9 -17.48 1.29 18.85
N THR A 10 -17.10 1.68 20.07
CA THR A 10 -16.27 2.85 20.37
C THR A 10 -15.28 2.53 21.48
N ILE A 11 -14.20 3.30 21.51
CA ILE A 11 -13.26 3.39 22.63
C ILE A 11 -13.05 4.88 22.86
N ASP A 12 -13.16 5.33 24.11
CA ASP A 12 -12.87 6.72 24.45
C ASP A 12 -11.41 7.07 24.08
N GLN A 13 -11.19 8.27 23.51
CA GLN A 13 -9.86 8.70 23.05
C GLN A 13 -8.79 8.61 24.15
N ASN A 14 -9.18 8.78 25.42
CA ASN A 14 -8.28 8.79 26.58
C ASN A 14 -8.36 7.50 27.40
N ALA A 15 -9.07 6.46 26.94
CA ALA A 15 -9.27 5.21 27.67
C ALA A 15 -7.96 4.56 28.17
N PHE A 16 -6.85 4.81 27.49
CA PHE A 16 -5.52 4.27 27.82
C PHE A 16 -4.47 5.36 28.06
N TYR A 17 -4.88 6.60 28.36
CA TYR A 17 -3.93 7.71 28.53
C TYR A 17 -2.88 7.45 29.63
N SER A 18 -3.29 6.84 30.75
CA SER A 18 -2.39 6.46 31.83
C SER A 18 -1.40 5.35 31.46
N LEU A 19 -1.68 4.61 30.39
CA LEU A 19 -0.84 3.52 29.88
C LEU A 19 -0.07 3.90 28.62
N LYS A 20 -0.12 5.17 28.19
CA LYS A 20 0.42 5.61 26.89
C LYS A 20 1.90 5.30 26.67
N ASP A 21 2.67 5.22 27.75
CA ASP A 21 4.10 4.90 27.71
C ASP A 21 4.37 3.38 27.75
N ASN A 22 3.36 2.56 28.09
CA ASN A 22 3.50 1.11 28.24
C ASN A 22 2.90 0.30 27.08
N VAL A 23 2.03 0.90 26.28
CA VAL A 23 1.37 0.19 25.16
C VAL A 23 2.33 0.04 23.98
N GLU A 24 2.84 -1.18 23.78
CA GLU A 24 3.66 -1.54 22.62
C GLU A 24 2.88 -2.19 21.47
N VAL A 25 1.73 -2.79 21.77
CA VAL A 25 0.92 -3.52 20.80
C VAL A 25 -0.54 -3.12 20.95
N PHE A 26 -1.16 -2.68 19.85
CA PHE A 26 -2.60 -2.50 19.76
C PHE A 26 -3.19 -3.53 18.79
N GLU A 27 -4.12 -4.33 19.29
CA GLU A 27 -4.75 -5.39 18.51
C GLU A 27 -6.26 -5.47 18.72
N THR A 28 -7.00 -5.54 17.61
CA THR A 28 -8.44 -5.78 17.54
C THR A 28 -8.74 -6.93 16.56
N LEU A 29 -9.69 -7.78 16.92
CA LEU A 29 -10.20 -8.85 16.08
C LEU A 29 -11.71 -9.01 16.29
N ASN A 30 -12.49 -8.98 15.21
CA ASN A 30 -13.93 -9.24 15.24
C ASN A 30 -14.70 -8.30 16.20
N THR A 31 -14.37 -7.00 16.18
CA THR A 31 -15.14 -5.97 16.90
C THR A 31 -16.07 -5.21 15.96
N ASN A 32 -16.75 -4.16 16.43
CA ASN A 32 -17.52 -3.26 15.57
C ASN A 32 -17.03 -1.82 15.65
N LEU A 33 -15.75 -1.62 16.04
CA LEU A 33 -15.10 -0.31 16.08
C LEU A 33 -15.21 0.41 14.73
N SER A 34 -15.87 1.57 14.70
CA SER A 34 -16.16 2.30 13.45
C SER A 34 -15.56 3.70 13.39
N ASP A 35 -15.31 4.34 14.53
CA ASP A 35 -14.80 5.71 14.57
C ASP A 35 -13.28 5.75 14.33
N SER A 36 -12.92 5.87 13.06
CA SER A 36 -11.52 5.95 12.65
C SER A 36 -10.80 7.14 13.29
N ASN A 37 -11.43 8.31 13.36
CA ASN A 37 -10.75 9.51 13.90
C ASN A 37 -10.38 9.34 15.37
N THR A 38 -11.31 8.84 16.18
CA THR A 38 -11.06 8.58 17.61
C THR A 38 -9.99 7.51 17.80
N ILE A 39 -10.05 6.41 17.05
CA ILE A 39 -9.08 5.31 17.18
C ILE A 39 -7.67 5.76 16.79
N PHE A 40 -7.50 6.43 15.65
CA PHE A 40 -6.17 6.90 15.23
C PHE A 40 -5.65 8.05 16.13
N SER A 41 -6.53 8.87 16.72
CA SER A 41 -6.13 9.88 17.72
C SER A 41 -5.68 9.24 19.04
N MET A 42 -6.33 8.16 19.46
CA MET A 42 -5.90 7.36 20.60
C MET A 42 -4.54 6.70 20.32
N LEU A 43 -4.38 6.03 19.16
CA LEU A 43 -3.12 5.35 18.79
C LEU A 43 -1.91 6.30 18.85
N LYS A 44 -2.07 7.56 18.41
CA LYS A 44 -1.02 8.59 18.44
C LYS A 44 -0.48 8.92 19.83
N GLN A 45 -1.21 8.60 20.89
CA GLN A 45 -0.76 8.85 22.26
C GLN A 45 0.28 7.81 22.71
N PHE A 46 0.27 6.61 22.12
CA PHE A 46 1.14 5.51 22.52
C PHE A 46 2.60 5.77 22.08
N GLN A 47 3.49 6.02 23.03
CA GLN A 47 4.88 6.42 22.73
C GLN A 47 5.74 5.24 22.25
N ASN A 48 5.45 4.04 22.75
CA ASN A 48 6.26 2.84 22.52
C ASN A 48 5.60 1.83 21.57
N LEU A 49 4.62 2.27 20.78
CA LEU A 49 3.88 1.40 19.86
C LEU A 49 4.81 0.80 18.79
N ARG A 50 4.93 -0.52 18.78
CA ARG A 50 5.74 -1.32 17.86
C ARG A 50 4.90 -2.06 16.83
N ARG A 51 3.63 -2.32 17.15
CA ARG A 51 2.71 -3.11 16.33
C ARG A 51 1.27 -2.61 16.41
N VAL A 52 0.61 -2.58 15.26
CA VAL A 52 -0.83 -2.37 15.14
C VAL A 52 -1.44 -3.47 14.28
N SER A 53 -2.47 -4.15 14.78
CA SER A 53 -3.20 -5.18 14.05
C SER A 53 -4.70 -4.95 14.23
N MET A 54 -5.43 -4.66 13.16
CA MET A 54 -6.87 -4.41 13.24
C MET A 54 -7.61 -5.23 12.20
N HIS A 55 -8.49 -6.11 12.68
CA HIS A 55 -9.13 -7.12 11.85
C HIS A 55 -10.62 -7.19 12.12
N ASN A 56 -11.40 -7.17 11.04
CA ASN A 56 -12.85 -7.33 11.09
C ASN A 56 -13.54 -6.28 11.96
N ASP A 57 -13.03 -5.05 11.94
CA ASP A 57 -13.66 -3.86 12.51
C ASP A 57 -14.47 -3.12 11.44
N ARG A 58 -15.14 -2.03 11.79
CA ARG A 58 -15.95 -1.20 10.88
C ARG A 58 -15.24 0.07 10.41
N LEU A 59 -13.91 0.09 10.43
CA LEU A 59 -13.14 1.26 10.00
C LEU A 59 -13.24 1.44 8.49
N THR A 60 -13.63 2.63 8.06
CA THR A 60 -13.79 2.97 6.64
C THR A 60 -12.61 3.75 6.08
N THR A 61 -11.73 4.30 6.92
CA THR A 61 -10.63 5.16 6.47
C THR A 61 -9.38 4.96 7.33
N ILE A 62 -8.21 4.93 6.70
CA ILE A 62 -6.93 5.21 7.36
C ILE A 62 -6.65 6.70 7.15
N PRO A 63 -6.72 7.57 8.16
CA PRO A 63 -6.66 9.01 7.98
C PRO A 63 -5.26 9.50 7.60
N SER A 64 -5.19 10.75 7.13
CA SER A 64 -3.92 11.42 6.88
C SER A 64 -3.08 11.50 8.15
N TYR A 65 -1.78 11.26 8.05
CA TYR A 65 -0.87 11.17 9.20
C TYR A 65 -1.43 10.26 10.31
N ALA A 66 -1.99 9.10 9.96
CA ALA A 66 -2.61 8.16 10.90
C ALA A 66 -1.70 7.77 12.06
N PHE A 67 -0.39 7.68 11.81
CA PHE A 67 0.60 7.23 12.78
C PHE A 67 1.67 8.31 13.04
N ASN A 68 2.23 8.31 14.26
CA ASN A 68 3.34 9.17 14.67
C ASN A 68 4.26 8.40 15.62
N HIS A 69 4.84 7.31 15.11
CA HIS A 69 5.47 6.28 15.93
C HIS A 69 6.83 5.88 15.34
N PRO A 70 7.95 6.40 15.89
CA PRO A 70 9.27 6.04 15.40
C PRO A 70 9.58 4.55 15.61
N ASN A 71 8.99 3.90 16.61
CA ASN A 71 9.25 2.49 16.94
C ASN A 71 8.31 1.50 16.23
N LEU A 72 7.32 1.98 15.46
CA LEU A 72 6.34 1.12 14.80
C LEU A 72 6.98 0.39 13.62
N THR A 73 6.93 -0.94 13.67
CA THR A 73 7.58 -1.83 12.69
C THR A 73 6.60 -2.64 11.87
N ASN A 74 5.39 -2.88 12.38
CA ASN A 74 4.37 -3.68 11.71
C ASN A 74 2.98 -3.07 11.82
N ILE A 75 2.27 -3.04 10.69
CA ILE A 75 0.87 -2.62 10.60
C ILE A 75 0.10 -3.65 9.76
N TRP A 76 -1.00 -4.15 10.31
CA TRP A 76 -1.92 -5.05 9.62
C TRP A 76 -3.36 -4.55 9.71
N PHE A 77 -4.02 -4.46 8.55
CA PHE A 77 -5.45 -4.20 8.43
C PHE A 77 -6.11 -5.31 7.63
N GLY A 78 -7.14 -5.93 8.20
CA GLY A 78 -7.89 -7.01 7.55
C GLY A 78 -7.12 -8.33 7.47
N LEU A 79 -7.84 -9.41 7.24
CA LEU A 79 -7.28 -10.76 7.08
C LEU A 79 -7.20 -11.09 5.59
N GLU A 80 -6.13 -11.75 5.14
CA GLU A 80 -5.94 -12.16 3.75
C GLU A 80 -6.85 -13.35 3.36
N ASN A 81 -8.17 -13.19 3.51
CA ASN A 81 -9.17 -14.16 3.11
C ASN A 81 -10.51 -13.49 2.81
N ARG A 82 -11.39 -14.21 2.08
CA ARG A 82 -12.71 -13.71 1.67
C ARG A 82 -13.70 -13.48 2.83
N ARG A 83 -13.34 -13.87 4.07
CA ARG A 83 -14.17 -13.66 5.27
C ARG A 83 -13.76 -12.41 6.05
N THR A 84 -12.80 -11.62 5.55
CA THR A 84 -12.51 -10.32 6.16
C THR A 84 -13.76 -9.44 6.10
N ASN A 85 -14.01 -8.71 7.18
CA ASN A 85 -15.00 -7.64 7.22
C ASN A 85 -14.30 -6.34 7.61
N GLN A 86 -13.35 -5.89 6.79
CA GLN A 86 -12.60 -4.65 7.00
C GLN A 86 -12.98 -3.68 5.89
N PRO A 87 -13.91 -2.72 6.11
CA PRO A 87 -14.50 -1.92 5.04
C PRO A 87 -13.71 -0.64 4.74
N ILE A 88 -12.37 -0.67 4.81
CA ILE A 88 -11.53 0.51 4.55
C ILE A 88 -11.65 0.89 3.08
N GLN A 89 -12.18 2.07 2.79
CA GLN A 89 -12.36 2.60 1.44
C GLN A 89 -11.22 3.52 1.02
N THR A 90 -10.64 4.24 1.99
CA THR A 90 -9.67 5.30 1.73
C THR A 90 -8.41 5.18 2.58
N ILE A 91 -7.24 5.41 1.96
CA ILE A 91 -5.98 5.70 2.65
C ILE A 91 -5.66 7.19 2.46
N GLY A 92 -5.50 7.89 3.57
CA GLY A 92 -5.22 9.32 3.63
C GLY A 92 -3.81 9.68 3.15
N GLN A 93 -3.64 10.95 2.81
CA GLN A 93 -2.36 11.50 2.39
C GLN A 93 -1.36 11.43 3.56
N TYR A 94 -0.11 11.01 3.29
CA TYR A 94 0.93 10.87 4.33
C TYR A 94 0.53 9.96 5.51
N ALA A 95 -0.42 9.03 5.33
CA ALA A 95 -0.89 8.14 6.40
C ALA A 95 0.26 7.46 7.17
N PHE A 96 1.31 7.04 6.44
CA PHE A 96 2.47 6.33 6.98
C PHE A 96 3.76 7.18 7.02
N TYR A 97 3.65 8.50 7.04
CA TYR A 97 4.82 9.38 6.93
C TYR A 97 5.74 9.36 8.15
N ASN A 98 5.16 9.36 9.36
CA ASN A 98 5.91 9.41 10.62
C ASN A 98 6.16 8.03 11.24
N VAL A 99 6.36 6.99 10.42
CA VAL A 99 6.70 5.63 10.84
C VAL A 99 7.98 5.14 10.14
N PRO A 100 9.12 5.82 10.36
CA PRO A 100 10.35 5.61 9.58
C PRO A 100 10.94 4.20 9.68
N ASN A 101 10.60 3.44 10.72
CA ASN A 101 11.09 2.08 10.95
C ASN A 101 10.08 1.01 10.54
N LEU A 102 8.96 1.37 9.90
CA LEU A 102 7.96 0.43 9.42
C LEU A 102 8.59 -0.58 8.47
N ARG A 103 8.51 -1.89 8.74
CA ARG A 103 9.08 -2.95 7.90
C ARG A 103 8.01 -3.65 7.08
N LEU A 104 6.82 -3.82 7.66
CA LEU A 104 5.71 -4.50 7.02
C LEU A 104 4.43 -3.69 7.19
N LEU A 105 3.82 -3.36 6.06
CA LEU A 105 2.49 -2.82 5.95
C LEU A 105 1.63 -3.82 5.17
N ARG A 106 0.60 -4.37 5.81
CA ARG A 106 -0.41 -5.17 5.13
C ARG A 106 -1.75 -4.48 5.26
N ILE A 107 -2.41 -4.28 4.12
CA ILE A 107 -3.78 -3.77 4.08
C ILE A 107 -4.56 -4.69 3.16
N PHE A 108 -5.54 -5.38 3.72
CA PHE A 108 -6.56 -6.08 2.96
C PHE A 108 -7.92 -5.49 3.28
N SER A 109 -8.58 -4.93 2.26
CA SER A 109 -9.94 -4.41 2.38
C SER A 109 -10.68 -4.61 1.06
N PRO A 110 -11.77 -5.38 1.02
CA PRO A 110 -12.56 -5.58 -0.20
C PRO A 110 -13.09 -4.28 -0.79
N ASN A 111 -13.24 -3.23 0.04
CA ASN A 111 -13.82 -1.95 -0.31
C ASN A 111 -12.78 -0.86 -0.65
N LEU A 112 -11.47 -1.16 -0.59
CA LEU A 112 -10.43 -0.17 -0.82
C LEU A 112 -10.45 0.29 -2.28
N THR A 113 -10.76 1.56 -2.49
CA THR A 113 -10.85 2.17 -3.83
C THR A 113 -10.02 3.43 -3.98
N ASN A 114 -9.66 4.11 -2.89
CA ASN A 114 -8.98 5.40 -2.92
C ASN A 114 -7.68 5.39 -2.11
N ILE A 115 -6.55 5.54 -2.78
CA ILE A 115 -5.24 5.73 -2.15
C ILE A 115 -4.79 7.15 -2.43
N ASN A 116 -4.73 8.04 -1.44
CA ASN A 116 -4.39 9.44 -1.70
C ASN A 116 -2.92 9.65 -2.12
N LYS A 117 -2.64 10.85 -2.65
CA LYS A 117 -1.28 11.31 -2.98
C LYS A 117 -0.35 11.13 -1.78
N HIS A 118 0.86 10.63 -2.02
CA HIS A 118 1.88 10.42 -0.99
C HIS A 118 1.42 9.57 0.21
N ALA A 119 0.40 8.71 0.07
CA ALA A 119 -0.12 7.87 1.15
C ALA A 119 0.98 7.06 1.85
N PHE A 120 1.93 6.53 1.07
CA PHE A 120 3.03 5.68 1.54
C PHE A 120 4.38 6.38 1.66
N ALA A 121 4.42 7.72 1.57
CA ALA A 121 5.66 8.47 1.66
C ALA A 121 6.38 8.21 3.00
N GLN A 122 7.71 8.25 2.99
CA GLN A 122 8.54 8.04 4.17
C GLN A 122 9.29 9.31 4.55
N ARG A 123 9.34 9.62 5.85
CA ARG A 123 10.07 10.79 6.37
C ARG A 123 11.59 10.62 6.36
N ASN A 124 12.09 9.41 6.66
CA ASN A 124 13.52 9.16 6.79
C ASN A 124 14.20 9.02 5.41
N ARG A 125 15.42 9.53 5.28
CA ARG A 125 16.26 9.49 4.07
C ARG A 125 17.37 8.43 4.15
N SER A 126 17.37 7.58 5.17
CA SER A 126 18.41 6.54 5.29
C SER A 126 18.37 5.61 4.08
N ILE A 127 19.44 5.66 3.28
CA ILE A 127 19.66 4.82 2.11
C ILE A 127 19.88 3.36 2.53
N VAL A 128 20.38 3.16 3.76
CA VAL A 128 20.60 1.85 4.38
C VAL A 128 19.48 1.62 5.39
N GLY A 129 18.49 0.83 5.01
CA GLY A 129 17.36 0.47 5.85
C GLY A 129 16.77 -0.87 5.42
N PRO A 130 16.06 -1.57 6.31
CA PRO A 130 15.40 -2.82 5.96
C PRO A 130 14.37 -2.57 4.85
N ILE A 131 14.22 -3.56 3.97
CA ILE A 131 13.18 -3.58 2.93
C ILE A 131 11.82 -3.27 3.58
N LEU A 132 11.07 -2.37 2.95
CA LEU A 132 9.68 -2.11 3.29
C LEU A 132 8.78 -3.02 2.45
N TYR A 133 8.09 -3.95 3.10
CA TYR A 133 7.09 -4.80 2.49
C TYR A 133 5.74 -4.11 2.57
N ILE A 134 5.16 -3.74 1.42
CA ILE A 134 3.81 -3.19 1.31
C ILE A 134 2.96 -4.22 0.59
N HIS A 135 2.05 -4.86 1.31
CA HIS A 135 1.10 -5.80 0.75
C HIS A 135 -0.28 -5.14 0.77
N ILE A 136 -0.81 -4.79 -0.39
CA ILE A 136 -2.15 -4.19 -0.52
C ILE A 136 -3.05 -5.05 -1.39
N GLY A 137 -4.28 -5.25 -0.91
CA GLY A 137 -5.24 -6.11 -1.61
C GLY A 137 -6.68 -5.76 -1.28
N GLY A 138 -7.58 -6.16 -2.19
CA GLY A 138 -8.98 -5.81 -2.10
C GLY A 138 -9.68 -5.87 -3.46
N GLN A 139 -10.88 -6.45 -3.48
CA GLN A 139 -11.63 -6.69 -4.72
C GLN A 139 -11.99 -5.39 -5.46
N SER A 140 -12.19 -4.29 -4.73
CA SER A 140 -12.47 -2.98 -5.34
C SER A 140 -11.21 -2.22 -5.78
N LEU A 141 -10.02 -2.69 -5.38
CA LEU A 141 -8.75 -2.04 -5.72
C LEU A 141 -8.44 -2.27 -7.20
N ASN A 142 -8.47 -1.20 -7.99
CA ASN A 142 -8.34 -1.24 -9.45
C ASN A 142 -7.34 -0.19 -9.95
N SER A 143 -7.09 -0.15 -11.25
CA SER A 143 -6.04 0.71 -11.84
C SER A 143 -6.23 2.21 -11.57
N ASN A 144 -7.48 2.66 -11.36
CA ASN A 144 -7.80 4.06 -11.03
C ASN A 144 -7.70 4.37 -9.53
N SER A 145 -7.48 3.36 -8.68
CA SER A 145 -7.35 3.55 -7.23
C SER A 145 -6.07 4.27 -6.81
N PHE A 146 -5.10 4.35 -7.74
CA PHE A 146 -3.82 5.01 -7.55
C PHE A 146 -3.82 6.33 -8.34
N PRO A 147 -3.88 7.49 -7.69
CA PRO A 147 -3.62 8.78 -8.32
C PRO A 147 -2.11 8.98 -8.49
N LEU A 148 -1.75 9.93 -9.36
CA LEU A 148 -0.37 10.40 -9.53
C LEU A 148 0.27 10.69 -8.16
N THR A 149 1.51 10.24 -7.96
CA THR A 149 2.31 10.37 -6.72
C THR A 149 1.84 9.58 -5.49
N SER A 150 0.81 8.73 -5.59
CA SER A 150 0.41 7.84 -4.48
C SER A 150 1.56 6.93 -3.99
N LEU A 151 2.35 6.40 -4.92
CA LEU A 151 3.54 5.58 -4.69
C LEU A 151 4.84 6.38 -4.89
N SER A 152 4.99 7.50 -4.17
CA SER A 152 6.19 8.35 -4.29
C SER A 152 6.79 8.71 -2.93
N ARG A 153 7.99 9.29 -2.96
CA ARG A 153 8.73 9.78 -1.77
C ARG A 153 9.13 8.67 -0.79
N PHE A 154 9.59 7.53 -1.31
CA PHE A 154 10.21 6.46 -0.52
C PHE A 154 11.66 6.77 -0.11
N ARG A 155 12.26 7.87 -0.58
CA ARG A 155 13.59 8.36 -0.18
C ARG A 155 14.70 7.32 -0.36
N SER A 156 14.72 6.66 -1.51
CA SER A 156 15.67 5.60 -1.87
C SER A 156 15.57 4.33 -1.01
N ARG A 157 14.52 4.17 -0.20
CA ARG A 157 14.25 2.91 0.50
C ARG A 157 13.83 1.83 -0.50
N THR A 158 14.39 0.63 -0.36
CA THR A 158 13.93 -0.55 -1.10
C THR A 158 12.53 -0.96 -0.66
N VAL A 159 11.62 -1.11 -1.62
CA VAL A 159 10.23 -1.47 -1.39
C VAL A 159 9.87 -2.72 -2.16
N PHE A 160 9.27 -3.69 -1.46
CA PHE A 160 8.58 -4.81 -2.07
C PHE A 160 7.08 -4.51 -2.05
N LEU A 161 6.50 -4.22 -3.21
CA LEU A 161 5.07 -3.93 -3.35
C LEU A 161 4.34 -5.17 -3.88
N ARG A 162 3.49 -5.77 -3.04
CA ARG A 162 2.63 -6.87 -3.44
C ARG A 162 1.18 -6.42 -3.62
N LEU A 163 0.63 -6.71 -4.79
CA LEU A 163 -0.75 -6.44 -5.17
C LEU A 163 -1.50 -7.79 -5.26
N TYR A 164 -2.50 -8.00 -4.41
CA TYR A 164 -3.20 -9.30 -4.31
C TYR A 164 -4.71 -9.14 -4.17
N PHE A 165 -5.48 -10.08 -4.73
CA PHE A 165 -6.95 -10.04 -4.85
C PHE A 165 -7.46 -8.69 -5.38
N THR A 166 -6.77 -8.13 -6.37
CA THR A 166 -7.10 -6.84 -6.96
C THR A 166 -7.84 -7.01 -8.30
N ASN A 167 -8.48 -5.93 -8.74
CA ASN A 167 -9.13 -5.80 -10.05
C ASN A 167 -8.37 -4.82 -10.96
N LEU A 168 -7.03 -4.85 -10.91
CA LEU A 168 -6.20 -4.04 -11.81
C LEU A 168 -6.35 -4.57 -13.24
N THR A 169 -6.52 -3.65 -14.21
CA THR A 169 -6.50 -3.97 -15.64
C THR A 169 -5.18 -3.59 -16.29
N TYR A 170 -4.44 -2.64 -15.70
CA TYR A 170 -3.07 -2.26 -16.08
C TYR A 170 -2.35 -1.64 -14.87
N LEU A 171 -1.03 -1.48 -14.97
CA LEU A 171 -0.26 -0.61 -14.08
C LEU A 171 -0.02 0.72 -14.80
N ASP A 172 -0.38 1.86 -14.21
CA ASP A 172 -0.15 3.17 -14.84
C ASP A 172 1.35 3.51 -14.88
N GLU A 173 1.88 3.74 -16.08
CA GLU A 173 3.29 4.08 -16.30
C GLU A 173 3.73 5.26 -15.42
N ASN A 174 2.93 6.32 -15.35
CA ASN A 174 3.30 7.56 -14.64
C ASN A 174 3.32 7.40 -13.11
N ILE A 175 2.89 6.25 -12.60
CA ILE A 175 2.84 5.93 -11.17
C ILE A 175 3.88 4.87 -10.84
N PHE A 176 3.86 3.75 -11.57
CA PHE A 176 4.61 2.56 -11.21
C PHE A 176 6.05 2.58 -11.75
N GLN A 177 6.31 3.22 -12.89
CA GLN A 177 7.68 3.39 -13.39
C GLN A 177 8.51 4.29 -12.46
N PRO A 178 8.08 5.53 -12.09
CA PRO A 178 8.83 6.36 -11.15
C PRO A 178 9.03 5.71 -9.76
N PHE A 179 8.10 4.84 -9.35
CA PHE A 179 8.25 4.04 -8.15
C PHE A 179 9.44 3.07 -8.25
N LEU A 180 9.55 2.32 -9.34
CA LEU A 180 10.67 1.41 -9.60
C LEU A 180 11.99 2.16 -9.78
N GLU A 181 11.96 3.34 -10.39
CA GLU A 181 13.14 4.20 -10.59
C GLU A 181 13.64 4.82 -9.27
N THR A 182 12.80 4.92 -8.23
CA THR A 182 13.21 5.49 -6.93
C THR A 182 14.32 4.68 -6.24
N ASN A 183 14.33 3.36 -6.42
CA ASN A 183 15.40 2.48 -5.94
C ASN A 183 15.44 1.22 -6.83
N PRO A 184 16.62 0.85 -7.39
CA PRO A 184 16.75 -0.25 -8.36
C PRO A 184 16.46 -1.64 -7.79
N SER A 185 16.52 -1.82 -6.47
CA SER A 185 16.17 -3.09 -5.81
C SER A 185 14.68 -3.20 -5.47
N SER A 186 13.87 -2.16 -5.70
CA SER A 186 12.42 -2.23 -5.46
C SER A 186 11.74 -3.14 -6.47
N ILE A 187 10.70 -3.85 -6.03
CA ILE A 187 10.00 -4.88 -6.79
C ILE A 187 8.50 -4.67 -6.69
N ILE A 188 7.77 -4.99 -7.76
CA ILE A 188 6.32 -5.17 -7.77
C ILE A 188 6.02 -6.66 -7.97
N GLU A 189 5.16 -7.23 -7.15
CA GLU A 189 4.55 -8.54 -7.36
C GLU A 189 3.05 -8.37 -7.60
N ILE A 190 2.58 -8.84 -8.75
CA ILE A 190 1.16 -9.01 -9.05
C ILE A 190 0.80 -10.46 -8.75
N SER A 191 0.02 -10.69 -7.71
CA SER A 191 -0.43 -12.04 -7.35
C SER A 191 -1.29 -12.66 -8.46
N PRO A 192 -1.23 -14.00 -8.68
CA PRO A 192 -2.14 -14.71 -9.60
C PRO A 192 -3.64 -14.53 -9.29
N THR A 193 -3.95 -14.03 -8.09
CA THR A 193 -5.30 -13.67 -7.69
C THR A 193 -5.86 -12.46 -8.44
N ASN A 194 -5.01 -11.65 -9.09
CA ASN A 194 -5.44 -10.68 -10.09
C ASN A 194 -5.56 -11.37 -11.46
N VAL A 195 -6.79 -11.60 -11.90
CA VAL A 195 -7.07 -12.25 -13.18
C VAL A 195 -7.33 -11.25 -14.32
N ASN A 196 -7.56 -9.97 -13.99
CA ASN A 196 -8.13 -8.97 -14.90
C ASN A 196 -7.11 -8.08 -15.60
N LEU A 197 -5.82 -8.26 -15.33
CA LEU A 197 -4.75 -7.57 -16.05
C LEU A 197 -4.90 -7.77 -17.57
N GLN A 198 -4.76 -6.72 -18.36
CA GLN A 198 -4.92 -6.72 -19.82
C GLN A 198 -3.59 -6.44 -20.50
N CYS A 199 -3.36 -7.10 -21.62
CA CYS A 199 -2.18 -6.91 -22.46
C CYS A 199 -2.49 -5.90 -23.58
N ASP A 200 -2.81 -4.66 -23.20
CA ASP A 200 -3.01 -3.54 -24.13
C ASP A 200 -1.89 -2.49 -23.99
N CYS A 201 -1.92 -1.44 -24.80
CA CYS A 201 -0.86 -0.43 -24.83
C CYS A 201 -0.58 0.28 -23.50
N ARG A 202 -1.50 0.24 -22.52
CA ARG A 202 -1.27 0.80 -21.18
C ARG A 202 -0.31 -0.05 -20.35
N SER A 203 -0.15 -1.32 -20.70
CA SER A 203 0.75 -2.26 -20.02
C SER A 203 2.11 -2.38 -20.73
N ALA A 204 2.24 -1.86 -21.95
CA ALA A 204 3.44 -1.97 -22.79
C ALA A 204 4.73 -1.45 -22.14
N TRP A 205 4.65 -0.42 -21.28
CA TRP A 205 5.81 0.18 -20.63
C TRP A 205 6.58 -0.81 -19.76
N VAL A 206 5.90 -1.80 -19.16
CA VAL A 206 6.51 -2.81 -18.29
C VAL A 206 7.55 -3.64 -19.06
N GLN A 207 7.30 -3.92 -20.35
CA GLN A 207 8.29 -4.58 -21.21
C GLN A 207 9.36 -3.61 -21.72
N HIS A 208 9.03 -2.34 -21.94
CA HIS A 208 9.99 -1.38 -22.45
C HIS A 208 11.10 -1.07 -21.45
N ASP A 209 10.77 -0.94 -20.15
CA ASP A 209 11.77 -0.78 -19.09
C ASP A 209 12.69 -2.01 -18.97
N TYR A 210 12.24 -3.18 -19.44
CA TYR A 210 13.02 -4.42 -19.50
C TYR A 210 14.03 -4.45 -20.67
N LEU A 211 13.74 -3.79 -21.80
CA LEU A 211 14.53 -3.93 -23.04
C LEU A 211 15.63 -2.87 -23.23
N ARG A 212 15.77 -1.91 -22.31
CA ARG A 212 16.81 -0.85 -22.42
C ARG A 212 18.16 -1.24 -21.82
N ASP A 213 18.19 -2.13 -20.84
CA ASP A 213 19.42 -2.57 -20.15
C ASP A 213 19.62 -4.08 -20.34
N ILE A 214 20.15 -4.46 -21.51
CA ILE A 214 20.38 -5.86 -21.92
C ILE A 214 21.29 -6.63 -20.94
N ASP A 215 22.04 -5.93 -20.07
CA ASP A 215 23.03 -6.52 -19.17
C ASP A 215 22.59 -6.68 -17.70
N GLN A 216 21.38 -6.25 -17.29
CA GLN A 216 20.94 -6.34 -15.87
C GLN A 216 19.46 -6.70 -15.67
N ILE A 217 18.94 -7.60 -16.49
CA ILE A 217 17.51 -7.90 -16.49
C ILE A 217 17.10 -8.86 -15.36
N GLU A 218 17.01 -8.35 -14.14
CA GLU A 218 16.14 -8.95 -13.13
C GLU A 218 14.71 -8.48 -13.37
N ASN A 219 13.76 -9.40 -13.56
CA ASN A 219 12.34 -9.07 -13.71
C ASN A 219 11.81 -8.34 -12.46
N ARG A 220 11.65 -7.01 -12.50
CA ARG A 220 11.21 -6.23 -11.33
C ARG A 220 9.70 -6.15 -11.14
N VAL A 221 8.93 -6.66 -12.11
CA VAL A 221 7.47 -6.81 -12.04
C VAL A 221 7.09 -8.28 -12.16
N TYR A 222 7.04 -8.99 -11.04
CA TYR A 222 6.67 -10.40 -10.99
C TYR A 222 5.17 -10.62 -11.16
N GLY A 223 4.80 -11.76 -11.75
CA GLY A 223 3.40 -12.13 -12.00
C GLY A 223 2.74 -11.33 -13.14
N TYR A 224 3.49 -10.48 -13.83
CA TYR A 224 3.03 -9.82 -15.05
C TYR A 224 2.83 -10.85 -16.17
N LYS A 225 1.59 -11.05 -16.61
CA LYS A 225 1.25 -12.12 -17.57
C LYS A 225 1.48 -11.77 -19.05
N CYS A 226 1.84 -10.51 -19.34
CA CYS A 226 1.93 -10.02 -20.72
C CYS A 226 3.37 -10.00 -21.26
N TRP A 227 4.33 -10.71 -20.65
CA TRP A 227 5.73 -10.74 -21.10
C TRP A 227 5.90 -11.22 -22.55
N SER A 228 5.04 -12.10 -23.04
CA SER A 228 5.09 -12.64 -24.41
C SER A 228 4.19 -11.90 -25.40
N HIS A 229 3.55 -10.79 -24.99
CA HIS A 229 2.66 -10.04 -25.87
C HIS A 229 3.44 -9.05 -26.74
N ASP A 230 3.10 -8.95 -28.03
CA ASP A 230 3.72 -8.00 -28.95
C ASP A 230 3.10 -6.60 -28.82
N PHE A 231 3.87 -5.65 -28.27
CA PHE A 231 3.47 -4.24 -28.15
C PHE A 231 4.08 -3.33 -29.22
N SER A 232 4.62 -3.86 -30.33
CA SER A 232 5.29 -3.06 -31.38
C SER A 232 4.42 -1.92 -31.91
N SER A 233 3.11 -2.17 -32.08
CA SER A 233 2.14 -1.17 -32.53
C SER A 233 1.94 0.00 -31.54
N CYS A 234 2.11 -0.26 -30.24
CA CYS A 234 1.99 0.75 -29.18
C CYS A 234 3.21 1.67 -29.15
N ILE A 235 4.40 1.11 -29.37
CA ILE A 235 5.68 1.85 -29.39
C ILE A 235 5.71 2.83 -30.57
N LEU A 236 5.31 2.37 -31.76
CA LEU A 236 5.25 3.21 -32.97
C LEU A 236 4.36 4.43 -32.76
N ARG A 237 3.14 4.24 -32.22
CA ARG A 237 2.20 5.34 -31.93
C ARG A 237 2.76 6.39 -30.96
N ARG A 238 3.62 5.98 -30.01
CA ARG A 238 4.25 6.88 -29.04
C ARG A 238 5.34 7.75 -29.68
N LEU A 239 6.09 7.20 -30.62
CA LEU A 239 7.13 7.93 -31.37
C LEU A 239 6.52 8.96 -32.32
N PHE A 240 5.39 8.66 -32.96
CA PHE A 240 4.69 9.64 -33.81
C PHE A 240 4.09 10.79 -33.01
N ARG A 241 3.50 10.54 -31.83
CA ARG A 241 2.98 11.64 -30.98
C ARG A 241 4.04 12.59 -30.43
N LYS A 242 5.31 12.16 -30.33
CA LYS A 242 6.42 13.03 -29.89
C LYS A 242 7.00 13.90 -31.01
N LYS A 243 6.58 13.72 -32.26
CA LYS A 243 7.06 14.51 -33.41
C LYS A 243 6.16 15.70 -33.77
N ASP A 244 5.02 15.85 -33.11
CA ASP A 244 4.03 16.91 -33.38
C ASP A 244 4.04 18.04 -32.31
N HIS A 245 5.11 18.15 -31.53
CA HIS A 245 5.40 19.24 -30.59
C HIS A 245 6.86 19.68 -30.74
#